data_AF-A0A833PJN9-F1
#
_entry.id   AF-A0A833PJN9-F1
#
_cell.length_a   1.000
_cell.length_b   1.000
_cell.length_c   1.000
_cell.angle_alpha   90.00
_cell.angle_beta   90.00
_cell.angle_gamma   90.00
#
_symmetry.space_group_name_H-M   'P 1'
#
loop_
_entity.id
_entity.type
_entity.pdbx_description
1 polymer ?
#
loop_
_entity_poly.entity_id
_entity_poly.type
_entity_poly.pdbx_seq_one_letter_code
_entity_poly.pdbx_strand_id
1 'polypeptide(L)' 'MKIIYAIQTLAFEDLGSFAQTLDDLNYHIQYLQLGIDAVDEALASKHPVILLGGPIGVY' A
#
# COMPACT_ATOMS: atom_id res chain seq x y z
N MET A 1 1.74 -6.45 15.69
CA MET A 1 2.61 -5.94 14.61
C MET A 1 1.84 -4.86 13.86
N LYS A 2 2.40 -3.67 13.61
CA LYS A 2 1.68 -2.62 12.88
C LYS A 2 1.86 -2.86 11.38
N ILE A 3 0.84 -3.35 10.69
CA ILE A 3 0.91 -3.57 9.24
C ILE A 3 0.36 -2.33 8.54
N ILE A 4 1.07 -1.84 7.53
CA ILE A 4 0.58 -0.81 6.60
C ILE A 4 0.51 -1.42 5.21
N TYR A 5 -0.63 -1.27 4.54
CA TYR A 5 -0.84 -1.82 3.21
C TYR A 5 -0.57 -0.76 2.14
N ALA A 6 0.21 -1.11 1.13
CA ALA A 6 0.47 -0.31 -0.06
C ALA A 6 -0.15 -1.00 -1.28
N ILE A 7 -1.30 -0.51 -1.72
CA ILE A 7 -2.03 -1.06 -2.87
C ILE A 7 -1.44 -0.41 -4.14
N GLN A 8 -0.72 -1.19 -4.93
CA GLN A 8 -0.12 -0.82 -6.19
C GLN A 8 -1.14 -0.93 -7.33
N THR A 9 -1.25 0.08 -8.18
CA THR A 9 -1.94 -0.08 -9.48
C THR A 9 -0.98 -0.52 -10.60
N LEU A 10 0.33 -0.41 -10.36
CA LEU A 10 1.42 -0.85 -11.23
C LEU A 10 2.56 -1.41 -10.38
N ALA A 11 3.24 -2.46 -10.88
CA ALA A 11 4.30 -3.16 -10.13
C ALA A 11 5.48 -2.27 -9.72
N PHE A 12 5.75 -1.19 -10.47
CA PHE A 12 6.87 -0.28 -10.20
C PHE A 12 6.48 1.00 -9.44
N GLU A 13 5.18 1.22 -9.20
CA GLU A 13 4.76 2.30 -8.31
C GLU A 13 4.88 1.81 -6.86
N ASP A 14 5.72 2.46 -6.07
CA ASP A 14 6.04 2.07 -4.70
C ASP A 14 5.89 3.26 -3.73
N LEU A 15 6.19 3.04 -2.44
CA LEU A 15 6.11 4.07 -1.42
C LEU A 15 7.21 5.14 -1.52
N GLY A 16 8.23 4.94 -2.35
CA GLY A 16 9.38 5.83 -2.51
C GLY A 16 9.96 6.27 -1.16
N SER A 17 10.09 7.59 -0.98
CA SER A 17 10.65 8.19 0.24
C SER A 17 9.85 7.90 1.51
N PHE A 18 8.58 7.47 1.43
CA PHE A 18 7.79 7.12 2.60
C PHE A 18 8.18 5.78 3.22
N ALA A 19 8.82 4.88 2.45
CA ALA A 19 9.17 3.54 2.93
C ALA A 19 10.05 3.59 4.18
N GLN A 20 11.12 4.41 4.16
CA GLN A 20 12.04 4.52 5.30
C GLN A 20 11.34 5.10 6.54
N THR A 21 10.55 6.16 6.38
CA THR A 21 9.82 6.76 7.50
C THR A 21 8.83 5.79 8.13
N LEU A 22 8.17 4.94 7.33
CA LEU A 22 7.24 3.93 7.84
C LEU A 22 7.98 2.81 8.58
N ASP A 23 9.13 2.39 8.08
CA ASP A 23 10.01 1.43 8.74
C ASP A 23 10.52 1.97 10.09
N ASP A 24 10.98 3.22 10.13
CA ASP A 24 11.40 3.92 11.36
C ASP A 24 10.27 3.99 12.43
N LEU A 25 9.02 4.04 11.97
CA LEU A 25 7.81 4.00 12.81
C LEU A 25 7.38 2.59 13.24
N ASN A 26 8.18 1.57 12.90
CA ASN A 26 7.95 0.15 13.13
C ASN A 26 6.68 -0.39 12.44
N TYR A 27 6.38 0.10 11.24
CA TYR A 27 5.38 -0.53 10.36
C TYR A 27 6.02 -1.63 9.53
N HIS A 28 5.32 -2.77 9.43
CA HIS A 28 5.57 -3.76 8.41
C HIS A 28 4.80 -3.36 7.15
N ILE A 29 5.52 -3.07 6.06
CA ILE A 29 4.93 -2.70 4.78
C ILE A 29 4.55 -3.97 4.02
N GLN A 30 3.28 -4.04 3.61
CA GLN A 30 2.78 -5.11 2.75
C GLN A 30 2.24 -4.53 1.44
N TYR A 31 2.89 -4.88 0.33
CA TYR A 31 2.43 -4.51 -1.00
C TYR A 31 1.34 -5.47 -1.49
N LEU A 32 0.32 -4.91 -2.13
CA LEU A 32 -0.76 -5.64 -2.78
C LEU A 32 -0.94 -5.07 -4.20
N GLN A 33 -1.04 -5.91 -5.22
CA GLN A 33 -1.33 -5.48 -6.59
C GLN A 33 -2.83 -5.46 -6.84
N LEU A 34 -3.35 -4.27 -7.16
CA LEU A 34 -4.76 -4.07 -7.46
C LEU A 34 -5.16 -4.90 -8.68
N GLY A 35 -6.22 -5.70 -8.53
CA GLY A 35 -6.71 -6.61 -9.57
C GLY A 35 -5.98 -7.96 -9.65
N ILE A 36 -4.97 -8.18 -8.81
CA ILE A 36 -4.24 -9.47 -8.69
C ILE A 36 -4.42 -10.03 -7.28
N ASP A 37 -4.09 -9.25 -6.26
CA ASP A 37 -4.19 -9.64 -4.86
C ASP A 37 -5.57 -9.29 -4.27
N ALA A 38 -6.00 -10.09 -3.28
CA ALA A 38 -7.16 -9.75 -2.47
C ALA A 38 -6.85 -8.53 -1.58
N VAL A 39 -7.76 -7.57 -1.52
CA VAL A 39 -7.58 -6.31 -0.77
C VAL A 39 -8.45 -6.23 0.49
N ASP A 40 -9.28 -7.23 0.77
CA ASP A 40 -10.23 -7.24 1.88
C ASP A 40 -9.57 -7.00 3.25
N GLU A 41 -8.42 -7.63 3.50
CA GLU A 41 -7.67 -7.45 4.74
C GLU A 41 -7.12 -6.02 4.87
N ALA A 42 -6.65 -5.45 3.77
CA ALA A 42 -6.21 -4.06 3.73
C ALA A 42 -7.37 -3.11 4.04
N LEU A 43 -8.51 -3.28 3.38
CA LEU A 43 -9.70 -2.45 3.59
C LEU A 43 -10.29 -2.56 5.00
N ALA A 44 -10.10 -3.70 5.67
CA ALA A 44 -10.49 -3.92 7.06
C ALA A 44 -9.43 -3.47 8.09
N SER A 45 -8.27 -2.99 7.64
CA SER A 45 -7.16 -2.60 8.51
C SER A 45 -7.52 -1.45 9.45
N LYS A 46 -7.03 -1.51 10.69
CA LYS A 46 -7.11 -0.41 11.66
C LYS A 46 -5.95 0.59 11.51
N HIS A 47 -4.99 0.30 10.64
CA HIS A 47 -3.87 1.17 10.30
C HIS A 47 -4.10 1.80 8.93
N PRO A 48 -3.36 2.87 8.57
CA PRO A 48 -3.50 3.49 7.27
C PRO A 48 -3.32 2.48 6.13
N VAL A 49 -4.04 2.72 5.03
CA VAL A 49 -3.90 2.00 3.77
C VAL A 49 -3.56 3.04 2.72
N ILE A 50 -2.50 2.79 1.96
CA ILE A 50 -2.00 3.70 0.94
C ILE A 50 -2.37 3.10 -0.41
N LEU A 51 -3.26 3.78 -1.14
CA LEU A 51 -3.46 3.52 -2.56
C LEU A 51 -2.43 4.34 -3.33
N LEU A 52 -1.55 3.67 -4.07
CA LEU A 52 -0.52 4.32 -4.88
C LEU A 52 -1.13 4.87 -6.17
N GLY A 53 -0.34 5.70 -6.87
CA GLY A 53 -0.75 6.27 -8.14
C GLY A 53 -0.92 5.21 -9.23
N GLY A 54 -1.20 5.69 -10.43
CA GLY A 54 -1.36 4.86 -11.62
C GLY A 54 -1.75 5.67 -12.84
N PRO A 55 -1.49 5.18 -14.07
CA PRO A 55 -1.94 5.78 -15.31
C PRO A 55 -3.42 5.45 -15.58
N ILE A 56 -4.25 5.42 -14.54
CA ILE A 56 -5.66 5.08 -14.61
C ILE A 56 -6.45 6.31 -14.17
N GLY A 57 -7.34 6.79 -15.05
CA GLY A 57 -8.23 7.90 -14.72
C GLY A 57 -9.35 7.47 -13.77
N VAL A 58 -9.59 8.26 -12.73
CA VAL A 58 -10.74 8.11 -11.84
C VAL A 58 -11.87 8.97 -12.41
N TYR A 59 -12.79 8.34 -13.15
CA TYR A 59 -13.96 8.98 -13.77
C TYR A 59 -15.24 8.58 -13.05
#